data_AF-A0A7W9CGP4-F1
#
_entry.id   AF-A0A7W9CGP4-F1
#
_cell.length_a   1.000
_cell.length_b   1.000
_cell.length_c   1.000
_cell.angle_alpha   90.00
_cell.angle_beta   90.00
_cell.angle_gamma   90.00
#
_symmetry.space_group_name_H-M   'P 1'
#
loop_
_entity.id
_entity.type
_entity.pdbx_description
1 polymer ?
#
loop_
_entity_poly.entity_id
_entity_poly.type
_entity_poly.pdbx_seq_one_letter_code
_entity_poly.pdbx_strand_id
1 'polypeptide(L)'
;MKRRRSGFSLIEALVALTIAAVTLAAIFELQVQMVRGQQRAVEAMEQVAAQENALALTRDINPMVSPQGEIRLPEGDTISWVSEPLGLPRQNAGFPAENGIYQVQLFRLTVRIERARGRSPGPLVFNRMGWANAVQSEGR
;
A
#
# COMPACT_ATOMS: atom_id res chain seq x y z
N MET A 1 71.32 1.27 -31.24
CA MET A 1 70.68 1.27 -29.91
C MET A 1 69.53 0.27 -29.89
N LYS A 2 69.67 -0.90 -29.25
CA LYS A 2 68.56 -1.88 -29.09
C LYS A 2 67.74 -1.50 -27.85
N ARG A 3 66.49 -1.06 -28.03
CA ARG A 3 65.52 -0.93 -26.93
C ARG A 3 65.31 -2.33 -26.33
N ARG A 4 65.67 -2.54 -25.06
CA ARG A 4 65.18 -3.70 -24.29
C ARG A 4 63.66 -3.54 -24.18
N ARG A 5 62.89 -4.37 -24.89
CA ARG A 5 61.49 -4.60 -24.53
C ARG A 5 61.51 -5.35 -23.21
N SER A 6 61.11 -4.71 -22.12
CA SER A 6 60.81 -5.41 -20.87
C SER A 6 59.61 -6.32 -21.15
N GLY A 7 59.83 -7.63 -21.16
CA GLY A 7 58.74 -8.60 -21.24
C GLY A 7 57.93 -8.55 -19.95
N PHE A 8 56.61 -8.66 -20.09
CA PHE A 8 55.65 -8.73 -18.98
C PHE A 8 56.05 -9.89 -18.04
N SER A 9 56.27 -9.59 -16.77
CA SER A 9 56.67 -10.61 -15.79
C SER A 9 55.49 -11.51 -15.44
N LEU A 10 55.73 -12.79 -15.14
CA LEU A 10 54.70 -13.71 -14.64
C LEU A 10 54.01 -13.17 -13.38
N ILE A 11 54.78 -12.53 -12.49
CA ILE A 11 54.25 -11.90 -11.28
C ILE A 11 53.32 -10.73 -11.64
N GLU A 12 53.68 -9.95 -12.65
CA GLU A 12 52.89 -8.79 -13.10
C GLU A 12 51.57 -9.23 -13.73
N ALA A 13 51.57 -10.32 -14.51
CA ALA A 13 50.36 -10.95 -15.03
C ALA A 13 49.45 -11.48 -13.90
N LEU A 14 50.04 -12.08 -12.86
CA LEU A 14 49.28 -12.60 -11.72
C LEU A 14 48.69 -11.48 -10.87
N VAL A 15 49.45 -10.41 -10.63
CA VAL A 15 48.97 -9.20 -9.94
C VAL A 15 47.85 -8.55 -10.74
N ALA A 16 48.01 -8.38 -12.06
CA ALA A 16 46.98 -7.83 -12.92
C ALA A 16 45.71 -8.68 -12.90
N LEU A 17 45.84 -10.01 -12.96
CA LEU A 17 44.71 -10.94 -12.87
C LEU A 17 44.01 -10.84 -11.51
N THR A 18 44.76 -10.68 -10.42
CA THR A 18 44.20 -10.55 -9.07
C THR A 18 43.44 -9.23 -8.94
N ILE A 19 44.02 -8.13 -9.40
CA ILE A 19 43.35 -6.82 -9.42
C ILE A 19 42.07 -6.88 -10.27
N ALA A 20 42.14 -7.50 -11.45
CA ALA A 20 40.99 -7.71 -12.31
C ALA A 20 39.91 -8.56 -11.63
N ALA A 21 40.28 -9.65 -10.95
CA ALA A 21 39.34 -10.51 -10.24
C ALA A 21 38.62 -9.77 -9.09
N VAL A 22 39.36 -8.99 -8.29
CA VAL A 22 38.79 -8.21 -7.20
C VAL A 22 37.85 -7.13 -7.72
N THR A 23 38.21 -6.44 -8.80
CA THR A 23 37.35 -5.42 -9.42
C THR A 23 36.09 -6.03 -10.02
N LEU A 24 36.18 -7.18 -10.70
CA LEU A 24 35.00 -7.90 -11.18
C LEU A 24 34.09 -8.34 -10.03
N ALA A 25 34.67 -8.84 -8.93
CA ALA A 25 33.90 -9.24 -7.76
C ALA A 25 33.11 -8.04 -7.18
N ALA A 26 33.75 -6.88 -7.02
CA ALA A 26 33.08 -5.67 -6.55
C ALA A 26 31.93 -5.22 -7.48
N ILE A 27 32.11 -5.32 -8.80
CA ILE A 27 31.06 -5.01 -9.77
C ILE A 27 29.87 -5.97 -9.62
N PHE A 28 30.13 -7.28 -9.47
CA PHE A 28 29.07 -8.25 -9.26
C PHE A 28 28.31 -8.04 -7.96
N GLU A 29 29.00 -7.69 -6.87
CA GLU A 29 28.35 -7.33 -5.61
C GLU A 29 27.41 -6.13 -5.79
N LEU A 30 27.85 -5.10 -6.51
CA LEU A 30 27.01 -3.94 -6.82
C LEU A 30 25.77 -4.35 -7.64
N GLN A 31 25.93 -5.23 -8.64
CA GLN A 31 24.79 -5.74 -9.41
C GLN A 31 23.78 -6.47 -8.54
N VAL A 32 24.25 -7.33 -7.63
CA VAL A 32 23.38 -8.04 -6.67
C VAL A 32 22.64 -7.05 -5.77
N GLN A 33 23.32 -6.01 -5.30
CA GLN A 33 22.69 -4.96 -4.49
C GLN A 33 21.60 -4.21 -5.26
N MET A 34 21.85 -3.87 -6.53
CA MET A 34 20.87 -3.19 -7.38
C MET A 34 19.63 -4.06 -7.62
N VAL A 35 19.81 -5.35 -7.94
CA VAL A 35 18.69 -6.28 -8.15
C VAL A 35 17.84 -6.43 -6.89
N ARG A 36 18.48 -6.58 -5.71
CA ARG A 36 17.77 -6.63 -4.42
C ARG A 36 17.06 -5.31 -4.10
N GLY A 37 17.67 -4.18 -4.46
CA GLY A 37 17.07 -2.86 -4.33
C GLY A 37 15.80 -2.72 -5.18
N GLN A 38 15.88 -3.14 -6.44
CA GLN A 38 14.75 -3.11 -7.36
C GLN A 38 13.60 -4.01 -6.89
N GLN A 39 13.89 -5.22 -6.40
CA GLN A 39 12.86 -6.10 -5.88
C GLN A 39 12.10 -5.48 -4.70
N ARG A 40 12.82 -4.84 -3.75
CA ARG A 40 12.19 -4.13 -2.65
C ARG A 40 11.36 -2.93 -3.11
N ALA A 41 11.81 -2.22 -4.14
CA ALA A 41 11.06 -1.11 -4.71
C ALA A 41 9.74 -1.58 -5.34
N VAL A 42 9.77 -2.68 -6.10
CA VAL A 42 8.56 -3.30 -6.68
C VAL A 42 7.59 -3.71 -5.58
N GLU A 43 8.07 -4.39 -4.54
CA GLU A 43 7.22 -4.80 -3.40
C GLU A 43 6.59 -3.60 -2.68
N ALA A 44 7.32 -2.49 -2.53
CA ALA A 44 6.78 -1.26 -1.94
C ALA A 44 5.71 -0.63 -2.83
N MET A 45 5.93 -0.58 -4.16
CA MET A 45 4.96 -0.07 -5.12
C MET A 45 3.67 -0.90 -5.12
N GLU A 46 3.78 -2.23 -5.09
CA GLU A 46 2.60 -3.12 -5.00
C GLU A 46 1.80 -2.89 -3.71
N GLN A 47 2.47 -2.65 -2.58
CA GLN A 47 1.79 -2.33 -1.32
C GLN A 47 1.02 -1.01 -1.39
N VAL A 48 1.61 0.03 -1.99
CA VAL A 48 0.94 1.32 -2.17
C VAL A 48 -0.26 1.18 -3.11
N ALA A 49 -0.10 0.49 -4.24
CA ALA A 49 -1.19 0.27 -5.19
C ALA A 49 -2.36 -0.51 -4.55
N ALA A 50 -2.07 -1.52 -3.75
CA ALA A 50 -3.11 -2.25 -3.02
C ALA A 50 -3.87 -1.36 -2.04
N GLN A 51 -3.16 -0.46 -1.33
CA GLN A 51 -3.78 0.50 -0.42
C GLN A 51 -4.64 1.55 -1.15
N GLU A 52 -4.15 2.10 -2.25
CA GLU A 52 -4.91 3.05 -3.07
C GLU A 52 -6.18 2.42 -3.66
N ASN A 53 -6.08 1.19 -4.17
CA ASN A 53 -7.23 0.44 -4.67
C ASN A 53 -8.27 0.18 -3.56
N ALA A 54 -7.81 -0.23 -2.37
CA ALA A 54 -8.70 -0.46 -1.24
C ALA A 54 -9.39 0.83 -0.78
N LEU A 55 -8.67 1.96 -0.75
CA LEU A 55 -9.25 3.26 -0.46
C LEU A 55 -10.30 3.64 -1.51
N ALA A 56 -9.99 3.47 -2.80
CA ALA A 56 -10.93 3.78 -3.88
C ALA A 56 -12.22 2.95 -3.78
N LEU A 57 -12.09 1.64 -3.55
CA LEU A 57 -13.24 0.73 -3.45
C LEU A 57 -14.08 0.95 -2.20
N THR A 58 -13.48 1.42 -1.11
CA THR A 58 -14.19 1.68 0.15
C THR A 58 -14.65 3.13 0.30
N ARG A 59 -14.18 4.03 -0.59
CA ARG A 59 -14.49 5.47 -0.53
C ARG A 59 -15.95 5.78 -0.76
N ASP A 60 -16.78 4.92 -1.32
CA ASP A 60 -18.20 5.22 -1.53
C ASP A 60 -19.14 4.51 -0.55
N ILE A 61 -18.59 3.67 0.33
CA ILE A 61 -19.35 2.92 1.33
C ILE A 61 -20.01 3.88 2.31
N ASN A 62 -21.31 3.74 2.55
CA ASN A 62 -21.98 4.50 3.61
C ASN A 62 -21.85 3.72 4.94
N PRO A 63 -21.00 4.15 5.90
CA PRO A 63 -20.74 3.40 7.13
C PRO A 63 -21.96 3.31 8.05
N MET A 64 -22.93 4.21 7.92
CA MET A 64 -24.17 4.17 8.70
C MET A 64 -25.12 3.06 8.22
N VAL A 65 -25.02 2.66 6.94
CA VAL A 65 -25.84 1.61 6.33
C VAL A 65 -25.10 0.27 6.28
N SER A 66 -23.81 0.29 5.97
CA SER A 66 -22.94 -0.88 5.87
C SER A 66 -21.72 -0.70 6.77
N PRO A 67 -21.87 -0.98 8.08
CA PRO A 67 -20.80 -0.76 9.05
C PRO A 67 -19.67 -1.78 8.93
N GLN A 68 -19.93 -2.93 8.32
CA GLN A 68 -18.94 -3.95 8.04
C GLN A 68 -19.24 -4.60 6.70
N GLY A 69 -18.20 -5.14 6.07
CA GLY A 69 -18.34 -5.90 4.84
C GLY A 69 -17.01 -6.34 4.26
N GLU A 70 -17.10 -7.01 3.12
CA GLU A 70 -15.99 -7.63 2.42
C GLU A 70 -16.20 -7.51 0.90
N ILE A 71 -15.12 -7.24 0.18
CA ILE A 71 -15.05 -7.29 -1.29
C ILE A 71 -13.95 -8.28 -1.65
N ARG A 72 -14.31 -9.31 -2.43
CA ARG A 72 -13.36 -10.25 -3.02
C ARG A 72 -13.01 -9.81 -4.42
N LEU A 73 -11.71 -9.63 -4.67
CA LEU A 73 -11.18 -9.29 -5.97
C LEU A 73 -10.99 -10.56 -6.82
N PRO A 74 -11.08 -10.45 -8.16
CA PRO A 74 -10.93 -11.61 -9.06
C PRO A 74 -9.61 -12.38 -8.89
N GLU A 75 -8.55 -11.72 -8.44
CA GLU A 75 -7.21 -12.32 -8.25
C GLU A 75 -7.03 -13.00 -6.88
N GLY A 76 -8.07 -13.06 -6.06
CA GLY A 76 -8.10 -13.72 -4.75
C GLY A 76 -7.82 -12.80 -3.56
N ASP A 77 -7.43 -11.55 -3.81
CA ASP A 77 -7.30 -10.54 -2.77
C ASP A 77 -8.65 -10.23 -2.13
N THR A 78 -8.63 -9.95 -0.83
CA THR A 78 -9.84 -9.64 -0.05
C THR A 78 -9.68 -8.32 0.67
N ILE A 79 -10.64 -7.41 0.48
CA ILE A 79 -10.72 -6.13 1.20
C ILE A 79 -11.86 -6.24 2.19
N SER A 80 -11.59 -6.04 3.48
CA SER A 80 -12.62 -6.01 4.52
C SER A 80 -12.60 -4.67 5.24
N TRP A 81 -13.76 -4.23 5.74
CA TRP A 81 -13.85 -3.02 6.55
C TRP A 81 -14.75 -3.22 7.76
N VAL A 82 -14.45 -2.42 8.80
CA VAL A 82 -15.30 -2.23 9.97
C VAL A 82 -15.34 -0.74 10.28
N SER A 83 -16.50 -0.22 10.63
CA SER A 83 -16.72 1.17 11.00
C SER A 83 -17.14 1.31 12.46
N GLU A 84 -16.56 2.28 13.15
CA GLU A 84 -16.90 2.65 14.52
C GLU A 84 -17.52 4.05 14.53
N PRO A 85 -18.72 4.24 15.12
CA PRO A 85 -19.33 5.56 15.20
C PRO A 85 -18.51 6.50 16.09
N LEU A 86 -18.34 7.74 15.64
CA LEU A 86 -17.69 8.83 16.37
C LEU A 86 -18.73 9.89 16.76
N GLY A 87 -19.01 9.99 18.05
CA GLY A 87 -20.00 10.92 18.60
C GLY A 87 -21.45 10.45 18.38
N LEU A 88 -22.40 11.36 18.57
CA LEU A 88 -23.83 11.07 18.40
C LEU A 88 -24.32 11.46 16.99
N PRO A 89 -25.30 10.75 16.41
CA PRO A 89 -25.96 11.16 15.18
C PRO A 89 -26.56 12.56 15.32
N ARG A 90 -26.44 13.38 14.27
CA ARG A 90 -27.05 14.71 14.18
C ARG A 90 -28.06 14.73 13.05
N GLN A 91 -29.24 15.27 13.30
CA GLN A 91 -30.22 15.49 12.26
C GLN A 91 -29.79 16.70 11.41
N ASN A 92 -29.91 16.59 10.09
CA ASN A 92 -29.66 17.73 9.20
C ASN A 92 -30.73 18.81 9.43
N ALA A 93 -30.37 20.09 9.35
CA ALA A 93 -31.32 21.19 9.40
C ALA A 93 -32.07 21.27 8.06
N GLY A 94 -33.40 21.13 8.09
CA GLY A 94 -34.27 21.37 6.94
C GLY A 94 -34.65 22.86 6.87
N PHE A 95 -34.58 23.46 5.69
CA PHE A 95 -35.26 24.74 5.40
C PHE A 95 -36.41 24.44 4.43
N PRO A 96 -37.66 24.89 4.65
CA PRO A 96 -38.14 25.84 5.68
C PRO A 96 -38.76 25.20 6.94
N ALA A 97 -38.75 23.87 7.10
CA ALA A 97 -39.31 23.17 8.26
C ALA A 97 -38.22 22.43 9.05
N GLU A 98 -38.29 22.59 10.38
CA GLU A 98 -37.19 22.55 11.36
C GLU A 98 -36.38 21.25 11.49
N ASN A 99 -36.73 20.15 10.83
CA ASN A 99 -35.98 18.89 10.91
C ASN A 99 -35.81 18.24 9.52
N GLY A 100 -34.56 18.03 9.10
CA GLY A 100 -34.23 17.33 7.87
C GLY A 100 -34.46 15.83 7.97
N ILE A 101 -34.74 15.20 6.83
CA ILE A 101 -35.05 13.76 6.73
C ILE A 101 -33.83 12.85 6.85
N TYR A 102 -32.62 13.41 7.02
CA TYR A 102 -31.38 12.66 7.13
C TYR A 102 -30.74 12.83 8.51
N GLN A 103 -30.29 11.72 9.07
CA GLN A 103 -29.33 11.70 10.16
C GLN A 103 -27.93 11.49 9.58
N VAL A 104 -26.97 12.28 10.06
CA VAL A 104 -25.57 12.17 9.70
C VAL A 104 -24.73 11.90 10.94
N GLN A 105 -23.71 11.06 10.80
CA GLN A 105 -22.77 10.75 11.87
C GLN A 105 -21.38 10.52 11.28
N LEU A 106 -20.34 10.89 12.01
CA LEU A 106 -18.97 10.57 11.61
C LEU A 106 -18.62 9.17 12.07
N PHE A 107 -17.89 8.41 11.26
CA PHE A 107 -17.41 7.08 11.57
C PHE A 107 -15.90 7.00 11.34
N ARG A 108 -15.21 6.19 12.13
CA ARG A 108 -13.86 5.73 11.84
C ARG A 108 -13.93 4.42 11.09
N LEU A 109 -13.45 4.37 9.86
CA LEU A 109 -13.34 3.14 9.07
C LEU A 109 -11.94 2.58 9.25
N THR A 110 -11.87 1.28 9.54
CA THR A 110 -10.65 0.48 9.49
C THR A 110 -10.78 -0.51 8.35
N VAL A 111 -9.96 -0.34 7.32
CA VAL A 111 -9.93 -1.20 6.13
C VAL A 111 -8.71 -2.10 6.20
N ARG A 112 -8.92 -3.41 6.03
CA ARG A 112 -7.86 -4.42 5.97
C ARG A 112 -7.81 -5.01 4.56
N ILE A 113 -6.59 -5.30 4.13
CA ILE A 113 -6.31 -5.86 2.81
C ILE A 113 -5.59 -7.17 3.04
N GLU A 114 -6.21 -8.26 2.63
CA GLU A 114 -5.63 -9.60 2.67
C GLU A 114 -5.23 -9.98 1.25
N ARG A 115 -3.93 -10.02 1.01
CA ARG A 115 -3.37 -10.36 -0.31
C ARG A 115 -3.29 -11.87 -0.46
N ALA A 116 -3.75 -12.40 -1.60
CA ALA A 116 -3.56 -13.81 -1.93
C ALA A 116 -2.10 -14.13 -2.25
N ARG A 117 -1.35 -13.14 -2.76
CA ARG A 117 0.09 -13.25 -3.04
C ARG A 117 0.85 -12.03 -2.50
N GLY A 118 2.04 -12.31 -1.97
CA GLY A 118 2.89 -11.28 -1.39
C GLY A 118 2.45 -10.90 0.02
N ARG A 119 2.88 -9.71 0.47
CA ARG A 119 2.63 -9.24 1.82
C ARG A 119 1.39 -8.35 1.85
N SER A 120 0.46 -8.67 2.75
CA SER A 120 -0.65 -7.78 3.09
C SER A 120 -0.15 -6.44 3.65
N PRO A 121 -0.56 -5.30 3.09
CA PRO A 121 -0.25 -3.99 3.64
C PRO A 121 -0.84 -3.82 5.05
N GLY A 122 -0.33 -2.82 5.78
CA GLY A 122 -0.96 -2.40 7.03
C GLY A 122 -2.39 -1.88 6.82
N PRO A 123 -3.24 -1.93 7.86
CA PRO A 123 -4.62 -1.44 7.76
C PRO A 123 -4.66 0.06 7.49
N LEU A 124 -5.64 0.48 6.69
CA LEU A 124 -5.95 1.88 6.43
C LEU A 124 -7.01 2.35 7.43
N VAL A 125 -6.79 3.50 8.05
CA VAL A 125 -7.74 4.09 9.00
C VAL A 125 -8.05 5.51 8.57
N PHE A 126 -9.33 5.81 8.37
CA PHE A 126 -9.78 7.14 8.00
C PHE A 126 -11.18 7.43 8.52
N ASN A 127 -11.52 8.72 8.65
CA ASN A 127 -12.85 9.14 9.08
C ASN A 127 -13.76 9.36 7.87
N ARG A 128 -15.03 9.01 8.00
CA ARG A 128 -16.02 9.16 6.95
C ARG A 128 -17.41 9.50 7.50
N MET A 129 -18.12 10.37 6.80
CA MET A 129 -19.51 10.68 7.12
C MET A 129 -20.42 9.55 6.63
N GLY A 130 -21.24 9.02 7.53
CA GLY A 130 -22.38 8.17 7.20
C GLY A 130 -23.68 8.96 7.24
N TRP A 131 -24.67 8.51 6.49
CA TRP A 131 -25.98 9.13 6.45
C TRP A 131 -27.08 8.06 6.37
N ALA A 132 -28.22 8.30 7.01
CA ALA A 132 -29.39 7.44 6.88
C ALA A 132 -30.66 8.29 6.90
N ASN A 133 -31.74 7.79 6.29
CA ASN A 133 -33.04 8.43 6.42
C ASN A 133 -33.51 8.33 7.88
N ALA A 134 -33.90 9.45 8.49
CA ALA A 134 -34.36 9.54 9.87
C ALA A 134 -35.60 8.66 10.14
N VAL A 135 -36.44 8.44 9.13
CA VAL A 135 -37.62 7.55 9.19
C VAL A 135 -37.20 6.07 9.36
N GLN A 136 -36.00 5.68 8.93
CA GLN A 136 -35.53 4.30 8.99
C GLN A 136 -34.76 3.97 10.29
N SER A 137 -34.34 4.98 11.06
CA SER A 137 -33.60 4.81 12.32
C SER A 137 -34.48 4.61 13.56
N GLU A 138 -35.77 4.99 13.52
CA GLU A 138 -36.71 4.79 14.65
C GLU A 138 -37.35 3.39 14.69
N GLY A 139 -37.07 2.53 13.71
CA GLY A 139 -37.69 1.21 13.55
C GLY A 139 -36.88 0.00 14.03
N ARG A 140 -35.87 0.17 14.91
CA ARG A 140 -35.10 -0.94 15.50
C ARG A 140 -34.87 -0.77 16.99
#